data_AF-A0A803MHD4-F1
#
_entry.id   AF-A0A803MHD4-F1
#
_cell.length_a   1.000
_cell.length_b   1.000
_cell.length_c   1.000
_cell.angle_alpha   90.00
_cell.angle_beta   90.00
_cell.angle_gamma   90.00
#
_symmetry.space_group_name_H-M   'P 1'
#
loop_
_entity.id
_entity.type
_entity.pdbx_description
1 polymer ?
#
loop_
_entity_poly.entity_id
_entity_poly.type
_entity_poly.pdbx_seq_one_letter_code
_entity_poly.pdbx_strand_id
1 'polypeptide(L)'
;MRGLATFAAALGLAANEGKSNVYFCNVEQVEKENIKGTSGFKEDSLPFKYLGVKVNAKKLSKDDCNVLIDKIVARIRSWGGRTMSYTTRTTLKLEKGRVSYSSQLAVEANVESQRD
;
A
#
# COMPACT_ATOMS: atom_id res chain seq x y z
N MET A 1 -6.59 27.36 -2.29
CA MET A 1 -5.56 26.34 -2.61
C MET A 1 -4.60 26.83 -3.71
N ARG A 2 -3.69 27.76 -3.43
CA ARG A 2 -2.80 28.34 -4.47
C ARG A 2 -1.71 27.37 -4.95
N GLY A 3 -1.06 26.64 -4.03
CA GLY A 3 0.04 25.73 -4.39
C GLY A 3 -0.37 24.61 -5.34
N LEU A 4 -1.53 23.98 -5.11
CA LEU A 4 -2.06 22.94 -6.02
C LEU A 4 -2.37 23.52 -7.41
N ALA A 5 -2.93 24.74 -7.48
CA ALA A 5 -3.20 25.39 -8.75
C ALA A 5 -1.92 25.73 -9.53
N THR A 6 -0.88 26.21 -8.85
CA THR A 6 0.42 26.48 -9.47
C THR A 6 1.07 25.19 -10.00
N PHE A 7 1.04 24.11 -9.21
CA PHE A 7 1.54 22.80 -9.62
C PHE A 7 0.78 22.24 -10.83
N ALA A 8 -0.55 22.31 -10.78
CA ALA A 8 -1.43 21.90 -11.86
C ALA A 8 -1.13 22.67 -13.15
N ALA A 9 -0.97 23.99 -13.06
CA ALA A 9 -0.61 24.83 -14.21
C ALA A 9 0.78 24.50 -14.77
N ALA A 10 1.78 24.30 -13.90
CA ALA A 10 3.15 23.98 -14.33
C ALA A 10 3.25 22.64 -15.07
N LEU A 11 2.41 21.66 -14.71
CA LEU A 11 2.41 20.32 -15.32
C LEU A 11 1.29 20.10 -16.35
N GLY A 12 0.41 21.09 -16.59
CA GLY A 12 -0.76 20.92 -17.44
C GLY A 12 -1.76 19.88 -16.91
N LEU A 13 -1.87 19.74 -15.59
CA LEU A 13 -2.78 18.80 -14.93
C LEU A 13 -4.02 19.52 -14.40
N ALA A 14 -5.08 18.77 -14.14
CA ALA A 14 -6.28 19.25 -13.46
C ALA A 14 -6.72 18.24 -12.39
N ALA A 15 -7.11 18.73 -11.22
CA ALA A 15 -7.67 17.87 -10.18
C ALA A 15 -9.06 17.37 -10.59
N ASN A 16 -9.34 16.09 -10.37
CA ASN A 16 -10.66 15.54 -10.65
C ASN A 16 -11.54 15.71 -9.41
N GLU A 17 -12.40 16.72 -9.42
CA GLU A 17 -13.30 17.04 -8.30
C GLU A 17 -14.26 15.90 -7.94
N GLY A 18 -14.71 15.10 -8.91
CA GLY A 18 -15.60 13.97 -8.67
C GLY A 18 -14.92 12.76 -8.02
N LYS A 19 -13.58 12.70 -8.03
CA LYS A 19 -12.79 11.63 -7.39
C LYS A 19 -12.02 12.12 -6.17
N SER A 20 -11.99 13.42 -5.93
CA SER A 20 -11.17 14.05 -4.90
C SER A 20 -12.06 14.45 -3.73
N ASN A 21 -11.84 13.80 -2.59
CA ASN A 21 -12.55 14.10 -1.35
C ASN A 21 -11.57 14.63 -0.31
N VAL A 22 -12.07 15.45 0.61
CA VAL A 22 -11.34 15.91 1.79
C VAL A 22 -11.83 15.16 3.02
N TYR A 23 -10.90 14.74 3.88
CA TYR A 23 -11.20 14.00 5.11
C TYR A 23 -10.61 14.79 6.27
N PHE A 24 -11.43 15.11 7.26
CA PHE A 24 -11.00 15.85 8.44
C PHE A 24 -10.88 14.92 9.65
N CYS A 25 -9.80 15.08 10.42
CA CYS A 25 -9.59 14.40 11.69
C CYS A 25 -9.23 15.44 12.74
N ASN A 26 -10.02 15.53 13.80
CA ASN A 26 -9.76 16.45 14.92
C ASN A 26 -9.57 17.93 14.50
N VAL A 27 -10.50 18.44 13.68
CA VAL A 27 -10.52 19.84 13.19
C VAL A 27 -11.81 20.51 13.67
N GLU A 28 -11.73 21.77 14.07
CA GLU A 28 -12.89 22.56 14.49
C GLU A 28 -13.84 22.84 13.32
N GLN A 29 -15.15 22.92 13.60
CA GLN A 29 -16.16 23.08 12.56
C GLN A 29 -15.95 24.33 11.68
N VAL A 30 -15.53 25.44 12.30
CA VAL A 30 -15.23 26.71 11.61
C VAL A 30 -14.10 26.52 10.59
N GLU A 31 -13.02 25.84 10.98
CA GLU A 31 -11.90 25.55 10.08
C GLU A 31 -12.31 24.58 8.96
N LYS A 32 -13.13 23.57 9.25
CA LYS A 32 -13.66 22.65 8.23
C LYS A 32 -14.43 23.40 7.15
N GLU A 33 -15.29 24.34 7.52
CA GLU A 33 -16.10 25.13 6.58
C GLU A 33 -15.22 26.05 5.73
N ASN A 34 -14.23 26.71 6.35
CA ASN A 34 -13.24 27.52 5.62
C ASN A 34 -12.45 26.71 4.60
N ILE A 35 -11.99 25.50 4.96
CA ILE A 35 -11.24 24.61 4.07
C ILE A 35 -12.12 24.07 2.96
N LYS A 36 -13.37 23.68 3.26
CA LYS A 36 -14.35 23.24 2.25
C LYS A 36 -14.62 24.35 1.24
N GLY A 37 -14.89 25.57 1.70
CA GLY A 37 -15.12 26.72 0.83
C GLY A 37 -13.92 27.08 -0.05
N THR A 38 -12.70 26.94 0.48
CA THR A 38 -11.47 27.29 -0.26
C THR A 38 -10.98 26.19 -1.21
N SER A 39 -11.32 24.92 -0.95
CA SER A 39 -10.84 23.77 -1.73
C SER A 39 -11.82 23.32 -2.81
N GLY A 40 -13.14 23.48 -2.59
CA GLY A 40 -14.17 22.98 -3.50
C GLY A 40 -14.33 21.45 -3.51
N PHE A 41 -13.56 20.72 -2.71
CA PHE A 41 -13.66 19.26 -2.61
C PHE A 41 -14.79 18.85 -1.66
N LYS A 42 -15.43 17.73 -1.99
CA LYS A 42 -16.47 17.15 -1.14
C LYS A 42 -15.85 16.58 0.13
N GLU A 43 -16.44 16.84 1.28
CA GLU A 43 -16.08 16.15 2.52
C GLU A 43 -16.64 14.73 2.50
N ASP A 44 -15.79 13.78 2.90
CA ASP A 44 -16.17 12.39 3.10
C ASP A 44 -15.61 11.88 4.44
N SER A 45 -16.11 10.73 4.88
CA SER A 45 -15.85 10.17 6.20
C SER A 45 -14.87 9.01 6.17
N LEU A 46 -14.08 8.89 7.24
CA LEU A 46 -13.23 7.72 7.47
C LEU A 46 -14.07 6.59 8.10
N PRO A 47 -13.76 5.30 7.80
CA PRO A 47 -12.66 4.82 6.96
C PRO A 47 -13.03 4.76 5.46
N PHE A 48 -12.06 5.08 4.58
CA PHE A 48 -12.23 4.96 3.12
C PHE A 48 -11.23 3.94 2.53
N LYS A 49 -11.39 3.57 1.26
CA LYS A 49 -10.50 2.61 0.59
C LYS A 49 -9.53 3.32 -0.35
N TYR A 50 -8.23 3.19 -0.11
CA TYR A 50 -7.18 3.68 -0.99
C TYR A 50 -6.35 2.52 -1.55
N LEU A 51 -6.26 2.40 -2.88
CA LEU A 51 -5.53 1.33 -3.58
C LEU A 51 -5.89 -0.10 -3.15
N GLY A 52 -7.05 -0.28 -2.52
CA GLY A 52 -7.50 -1.57 -2.00
C GLY A 52 -7.44 -1.73 -0.49
N VAL A 53 -6.77 -0.80 0.22
CA VAL A 53 -6.56 -0.83 1.66
C VAL A 53 -7.54 0.10 2.35
N LYS A 54 -8.09 -0.33 3.49
CA LYS A 54 -8.89 0.55 4.34
C LYS A 54 -7.97 1.54 5.04
N VAL A 55 -8.15 2.81 4.78
CA VAL A 55 -7.49 3.92 5.48
C VAL A 55 -8.42 4.38 6.60
N ASN A 56 -7.92 4.38 7.82
CA ASN A 56 -8.64 4.82 9.01
C ASN A 56 -7.84 5.96 9.69
N ALA A 57 -8.49 6.74 10.56
CA ALA A 57 -7.81 7.71 11.43
C ALA A 57 -6.84 7.04 12.43
N LYS A 58 -7.02 5.73 12.65
CA LYS A 58 -6.18 4.90 13.52
C LYS A 58 -5.00 4.31 12.74
N LYS A 59 -3.94 3.92 13.46
CA LYS A 59 -2.79 3.20 12.90
C LYS A 59 -3.27 1.96 12.15
N LEU A 60 -2.80 1.78 10.91
CA LEU A 60 -3.11 0.61 10.09
C LEU A 60 -2.67 -0.68 10.81
N SER A 61 -3.56 -1.66 10.86
CA SER A 61 -3.23 -2.99 11.38
C SER A 61 -2.41 -3.77 10.35
N LYS A 62 -1.70 -4.81 10.82
CA LYS A 62 -1.11 -5.83 9.94
C LYS A 62 -2.19 -6.44 9.02
N ASP A 63 -3.41 -6.61 9.54
CA ASP A 63 -4.51 -7.20 8.78
C ASP A 63 -5.00 -6.30 7.63
N ASP A 64 -4.97 -4.98 7.80
CA ASP A 64 -5.35 -4.05 6.74
C ASP A 64 -4.37 -4.14 5.55
N CYS A 65 -3.11 -4.46 5.82
CA CYS A 65 -2.06 -4.64 4.83
C CYS A 65 -2.12 -6.00 4.11
N ASN A 66 -2.84 -7.00 4.63
CA ASN A 66 -2.94 -8.32 3.99
C ASN A 66 -3.46 -8.20 2.55
N VAL A 67 -4.37 -7.27 2.27
CA VAL A 67 -4.87 -7.03 0.90
C VAL A 67 -3.77 -6.62 -0.07
N LEU A 68 -2.77 -5.84 0.37
CA LEU A 68 -1.61 -5.49 -0.46
C LEU A 68 -0.71 -6.70 -0.65
N ILE A 69 -0.44 -7.44 0.43
CA ILE A 69 0.39 -8.64 0.41
C ILE A 69 -0.19 -9.65 -0.58
N ASP A 70 -1.48 -9.94 -0.50
CA ASP A 70 -2.17 -10.87 -1.37
C ASP A 70 -2.08 -10.45 -2.84
N LYS A 71 -2.23 -9.16 -3.15
CA LYS A 71 -2.06 -8.63 -4.52
C LYS A 71 -0.63 -8.82 -5.03
N ILE A 72 0.38 -8.57 -4.19
CA ILE A 72 1.79 -8.75 -4.54
C ILE A 72 2.08 -10.24 -4.77
N VAL A 73 1.66 -11.10 -3.84
CA VAL A 73 1.84 -12.56 -3.92
C VAL A 73 1.13 -13.14 -5.14
N ALA A 74 -0.10 -12.72 -5.43
CA ALA A 74 -0.83 -13.14 -6.62
C ALA A 74 -0.07 -12.75 -7.91
N ARG A 75 0.49 -11.54 -7.95
CA ARG A 75 1.29 -11.09 -9.10
C ARG A 75 2.58 -11.89 -9.25
N ILE A 76 3.30 -12.17 -8.17
CA ILE A 76 4.50 -13.04 -8.19
C ILE A 76 4.15 -14.46 -8.65
N ARG A 77 3.06 -15.05 -8.14
CA ARG A 77 2.60 -16.40 -8.55
C ARG A 77 2.28 -16.46 -10.04
N SER A 78 1.62 -15.42 -10.56
CA SER A 78 1.28 -15.33 -11.99
C SER A 78 2.49 -15.18 -12.92
N TRP A 79 3.69 -14.91 -12.40
CA TRP A 79 4.91 -14.88 -13.19
C TRP A 79 5.41 -16.28 -13.56
N GLY A 80 5.13 -17.29 -12.74
CA GLY A 80 5.47 -18.68 -13.05
C GLY A 80 4.76 -19.23 -14.29
N GLY A 81 3.57 -18.69 -14.62
CA GLY A 81 2.77 -19.08 -15.80
C GLY A 81 2.98 -18.19 -17.03
N ARG A 82 3.80 -17.14 -16.96
CA ARG A 82 4.13 -16.29 -18.11
C ARG A 82 5.49 -16.67 -18.68
N THR A 83 5.69 -16.50 -19.98
CA THR A 83 7.00 -16.66 -20.64
C THR A 83 7.97 -15.60 -20.14
N MET A 84 8.59 -15.87 -18.99
CA MET A 84 9.67 -15.07 -18.43
C MET A 84 10.95 -15.25 -19.26
N SER A 85 11.90 -14.31 -19.17
CA SER A 85 13.24 -14.53 -19.72
C SER A 85 13.96 -15.65 -18.95
N TYR A 86 14.95 -16.30 -19.57
CA TYR A 86 15.71 -17.37 -18.91
C TYR A 86 16.38 -16.91 -17.61
N THR A 87 16.98 -15.72 -17.63
CA THR A 87 17.69 -15.12 -16.49
C THR A 87 16.78 -14.86 -15.29
N THR A 88 15.54 -14.43 -15.51
CA THR A 88 14.59 -14.18 -14.42
C THR A 88 14.10 -15.47 -13.78
N ARG A 89 13.94 -16.55 -14.55
CA ARG A 89 13.59 -17.88 -14.00
C ARG A 89 14.71 -18.46 -13.14
N THR A 90 15.96 -18.35 -13.57
CA THR A 90 17.10 -18.92 -12.83
C THR A 90 17.29 -18.20 -11.50
N THR A 91 17.27 -16.86 -11.48
CA THR A 91 17.39 -16.09 -10.23
C THR A 91 16.26 -16.39 -9.25
N LEU A 92 15.00 -16.47 -9.71
CA LEU A 92 13.88 -16.81 -8.84
C LEU A 92 13.96 -18.23 -8.26
N LYS A 93 14.44 -19.21 -9.04
CA LYS A 93 14.65 -20.58 -8.56
C LYS A 93 15.76 -20.65 -7.50
N LEU A 94 16.86 -19.93 -7.72
CA LEU A 94 17.98 -19.85 -6.77
C LEU A 94 17.55 -19.20 -5.45
N GLU A 95 16.78 -18.11 -5.52
CA GLU A 95 16.24 -17.42 -4.35
C GLU A 95 15.30 -18.34 -3.53
N LYS A 96 14.40 -19.08 -4.20
CA LYS A 96 13.52 -20.06 -3.53
C LYS A 96 14.31 -21.17 -2.82
N GLY A 97 15.36 -21.68 -3.46
CA GLY A 97 16.25 -22.67 -2.83
C GLY A 97 16.92 -22.10 -1.59
N ARG A 98 17.52 -20.91 -1.71
CA ARG A 98 18.22 -20.23 -0.60
C ARG A 98 17.32 -20.00 0.62
N VAL A 99 16.08 -19.55 0.41
CA VAL A 99 15.11 -19.35 1.50
C VAL A 99 14.70 -20.68 2.15
N SER A 100 14.54 -21.76 1.37
CA SER A 100 14.21 -23.09 1.88
C SER A 100 15.32 -23.65 2.79
N TYR A 101 16.58 -23.57 2.36
CA TYR A 101 17.71 -24.06 3.17
C TYR A 101 17.87 -23.26 4.48
N SER A 102 17.73 -21.92 4.42
CA SER A 102 17.83 -21.09 5.63
C SER A 102 16.71 -21.36 6.65
N SER A 103 15.51 -21.69 6.19
CA SER A 103 14.40 -22.05 7.07
C SER A 103 14.56 -23.45 7.67
N GLN A 104 15.09 -24.42 6.93
CA GLN A 104 15.42 -25.76 7.46
C GLN A 104 16.51 -25.71 8.53
N LEU A 105 17.59 -24.97 8.29
CA LEU A 105 18.68 -24.76 9.26
C LEU A 105 18.19 -24.09 10.56
N ALA A 106 17.29 -23.12 10.46
CA ALA A 106 16.71 -22.46 11.63
C ALA A 106 15.81 -23.40 12.45
N VAL A 107 15.12 -24.34 11.80
CA VAL A 107 14.32 -25.38 12.48
C VAL A 107 15.24 -26.40 13.16
N GLU A 108 16.28 -26.88 12.49
CA GLU A 108 17.25 -27.81 13.08
C GLU A 108 17.97 -27.21 14.29
N ALA A 109 18.44 -25.96 14.19
CA ALA A 109 19.09 -25.27 15.31
C ALA A 109 18.16 -25.08 16.52
N ASN A 110 16.86 -24.86 16.30
CA ASN A 110 15.88 -24.71 17.38
C ASN A 110 15.51 -26.06 18.02
N VAL A 111 15.60 -27.18 17.29
CA VAL A 111 15.38 -28.54 17.80
C VAL A 111 16.61 -29.07 18.58
N GLU A 112 17.81 -28.62 18.22
CA GLU A 112 19.05 -28.91 18.97
C GLU A 112 19.06 -28.17 20.31
N SER A 113 18.68 -26.89 20.34
CA SER A 113 18.67 -26.05 21.56
C SER A 113 17.59 -26.40 22.59
N GLN A 114 16.69 -27.34 22.30
CA GLN A 114 15.67 -27.85 23.25
C GLN A 114 16.00 -29.26 23.77
N ARG A 115 17.20 -29.78 23.44
CA ARG A 115 17.69 -31.09 23.88
C ARG A 115 18.75 -31.01 25.00
N ASP A 116 19.15 -29.80 25.38
CA ASP A 116 19.96 -29.48 26.56
C ASP A 116 19.10 -28.85 27.66
#